data_AF-A0A087SIP1-F1
#
_entry.id   AF-A0A087SIP1-F1
#
_cell.length_a   1.000
_cell.length_b   1.000
_cell.length_c   1.000
_cell.angle_alpha   90.00
_cell.angle_beta   90.00
_cell.angle_gamma   90.00
#
_symmetry.space_group_name_H-M   'P 1'
#
loop_
_entity.id
_entity.type
_entity.pdbx_description
1 polymer ?
#
loop_
_entity_poly.entity_id
_entity_poly.type
_entity_poly.pdbx_seq_one_letter_code
_entity_poly.pdbx_strand_id
1 'polypeptide(L)'
;MGYRTGLSLLAAACASQALAHTAADAPWAGVLQAGSDVAAVSAIGGLAMSLSLIHIYVAPIKRALQALAAVGAVGAAWVGLTQGGPLLQTLELHPIYLLAVGPAAAALTGVCFKEALCYGKAEAAVLMLGIPVLCLGHLTGLLAGGLELAAADIVAIFLVLFAARKWTQPVSDDVGDKSVFEYLAKQGDGAEL
;
A
#
# COMPACT_ATOMS: atom_id res chain seq x y z
N MET A 1 -2.29 0.65 17.72
CA MET A 1 -3.46 -0.11 17.18
C MET A 1 -3.87 0.40 15.80
N GLY A 2 -4.23 1.69 15.63
CA GLY A 2 -4.75 2.19 14.34
C GLY A 2 -3.85 2.00 13.11
N TYR A 3 -2.52 2.10 13.25
CA TYR A 3 -1.59 1.82 12.15
C TYR A 3 -1.73 0.39 11.60
N ARG A 4 -1.82 -0.59 12.51
CA ARG A 4 -1.94 -2.03 12.18
C ARG A 4 -3.29 -2.34 11.55
N THR A 5 -4.37 -1.73 12.04
CA THR A 5 -5.72 -1.90 11.48
C THR A 5 -5.81 -1.31 10.08
N GLY A 6 -5.22 -0.13 9.84
CA GLY A 6 -5.17 0.47 8.49
C GLY A 6 -4.45 -0.44 7.50
N LEU A 7 -3.32 -1.03 7.90
CA LEU A 7 -2.55 -1.93 7.04
C LEU A 7 -3.28 -3.25 6.79
N SER A 8 -3.99 -3.77 7.80
CA SER A 8 -4.81 -4.97 7.69
C SER A 8 -6.00 -4.75 6.74
N LEU A 9 -6.64 -3.57 6.81
CA LEU A 9 -7.71 -3.20 5.91
C LEU A 9 -7.21 -3.11 4.46
N LEU A 10 -6.07 -2.47 4.24
CA LEU A 10 -5.44 -2.40 2.93
C LEU A 10 -5.09 -3.79 2.39
N ALA A 11 -4.45 -4.63 3.21
CA ALA A 11 -4.07 -5.97 2.79
C ALA A 11 -5.28 -6.85 2.45
N ALA A 12 -6.35 -6.79 3.26
CA ALA A 12 -7.58 -7.53 3.01
C ALA A 12 -8.27 -7.06 1.71
N ALA A 13 -8.28 -5.75 1.45
CA ALA A 13 -8.82 -5.20 0.22
C ALA A 13 -8.03 -5.63 -1.02
N CYS A 14 -6.70 -5.56 -1.00
CA CYS A 14 -5.88 -6.03 -2.10
C CYS A 14 -6.02 -7.55 -2.32
N ALA A 15 -6.09 -8.34 -1.24
CA ALA A 15 -6.26 -9.78 -1.31
C ALA A 15 -7.63 -10.18 -1.86
N SER A 16 -8.71 -9.47 -1.51
CA SER A 16 -10.04 -9.75 -2.06
C SER A 16 -10.09 -9.53 -3.57
N GLN A 17 -9.38 -8.51 -4.07
CA GLN A 17 -9.28 -8.25 -5.50
C GLN A 17 -8.42 -9.30 -6.20
N ALA A 18 -7.22 -9.60 -5.72
CA ALA A 18 -6.38 -10.65 -6.29
C ALA A 18 -7.12 -12.00 -6.37
N LEU A 19 -7.87 -12.33 -5.31
CA LEU A 19 -8.70 -13.53 -5.27
C LEU A 19 -9.85 -13.50 -6.28
N ALA A 20 -10.47 -12.34 -6.51
CA ALA A 20 -11.54 -12.17 -7.50
C ALA A 20 -11.04 -12.36 -8.95
N HIS A 21 -9.79 -12.00 -9.23
CA HIS A 21 -9.17 -12.17 -10.54
C HIS A 21 -8.65 -13.59 -10.76
N THR A 22 -7.95 -14.19 -9.79
CA THR A 22 -7.40 -15.55 -9.90
C THR A 22 -8.46 -16.64 -9.93
N ALA A 23 -9.55 -16.45 -9.21
CA ALA A 23 -10.65 -17.40 -9.13
C ALA A 23 -11.88 -16.89 -9.89
N ALA A 24 -11.70 -16.25 -11.05
CA ALA A 24 -12.79 -15.63 -11.80
C ALA A 24 -13.96 -16.57 -12.13
N ASP A 25 -13.70 -17.86 -12.31
CA ASP A 25 -14.71 -18.90 -12.59
C ASP A 25 -15.42 -19.41 -11.33
N ALA A 26 -14.99 -19.00 -10.14
CA ALA A 26 -15.61 -19.45 -8.90
C ALA A 26 -17.01 -18.83 -8.73
N PRO A 27 -17.98 -19.55 -8.16
CA PRO A 27 -19.36 -19.07 -8.03
C PRO A 27 -19.50 -17.84 -7.14
N TRP A 28 -18.51 -17.54 -6.30
CA TRP A 28 -18.46 -16.36 -5.42
C TRP A 28 -17.65 -15.19 -6.00
N ALA A 29 -16.96 -15.36 -7.13
CA ALA A 29 -16.10 -14.33 -7.71
C ALA A 29 -16.87 -13.05 -8.03
N GLY A 30 -18.10 -13.20 -8.55
CA GLY A 30 -18.99 -12.06 -8.82
C GLY A 30 -19.31 -11.21 -7.59
N VAL A 31 -19.34 -11.80 -6.39
CA VAL A 31 -19.54 -11.05 -5.13
C VAL A 31 -18.34 -10.16 -4.83
N LEU A 32 -17.12 -10.67 -5.02
CA LEU A 32 -15.91 -9.87 -4.80
C LEU A 32 -15.71 -8.81 -5.88
N GLN A 33 -16.06 -9.12 -7.13
CA GLN A 33 -16.04 -8.16 -8.24
C GLN A 33 -17.07 -7.05 -8.05
N ALA A 34 -18.27 -7.37 -7.56
CA ALA A 34 -19.28 -6.36 -7.20
C ALA A 34 -18.83 -5.45 -6.04
N GLY A 35 -17.95 -5.94 -5.16
CA GLY A 35 -17.36 -5.18 -4.06
C GLY A 35 -16.05 -4.46 -4.41
N SER A 36 -15.63 -4.43 -5.68
CA SER A 36 -14.31 -3.92 -6.10
C SER A 36 -14.07 -2.45 -5.74
N ASP A 37 -15.05 -1.57 -5.93
CA ASP A 37 -14.93 -0.16 -5.54
C ASP A 37 -14.83 0.01 -4.02
N VAL A 38 -15.58 -0.80 -3.25
CA VAL A 38 -15.48 -0.82 -1.79
C VAL A 38 -14.09 -1.27 -1.36
N ALA A 39 -13.52 -2.28 -2.03
CA ALA A 39 -12.16 -2.72 -1.79
C ALA A 39 -11.15 -1.62 -2.12
N ALA A 40 -11.29 -0.95 -3.27
CA ALA A 40 -10.42 0.17 -3.65
C ALA A 40 -10.43 1.31 -2.62
N VAL A 41 -11.63 1.74 -2.19
CA VAL A 41 -11.80 2.75 -1.14
C VAL A 41 -11.20 2.28 0.19
N SER A 42 -11.40 1.01 0.55
CA SER A 42 -10.84 0.41 1.76
C SER A 42 -9.31 0.37 1.72
N ALA A 43 -8.71 0.08 0.57
CA ALA A 43 -7.27 0.10 0.38
C ALA A 43 -6.71 1.53 0.54
N ILE A 44 -7.30 2.51 -0.14
CA ILE A 44 -6.88 3.91 -0.04
C ILE A 44 -7.03 4.44 1.40
N GLY A 45 -8.18 4.17 2.03
CA GLY A 45 -8.45 4.56 3.42
C GLY A 45 -7.51 3.88 4.40
N GLY A 46 -7.23 2.60 4.20
CA GLY A 46 -6.27 1.83 5.00
C GLY A 46 -4.86 2.41 4.91
N LEU A 47 -4.39 2.74 3.70
CA LEU A 47 -3.09 3.39 3.49
C LEU A 47 -3.01 4.76 4.19
N ALA A 48 -4.04 5.59 4.01
CA ALA A 48 -4.10 6.91 4.63
C ALA A 48 -4.11 6.84 6.16
N MET A 49 -4.88 5.90 6.72
CA MET A 49 -4.91 5.62 8.16
C MET A 49 -3.53 5.16 8.65
N SER A 50 -2.87 4.25 7.93
CA SER A 50 -1.53 3.80 8.30
C SER A 50 -0.51 4.93 8.24
N LEU A 51 -0.50 5.75 7.18
CA LEU A 51 0.45 6.85 7.00
C LEU A 51 0.25 8.01 7.98
N SER A 52 -0.97 8.24 8.45
CA SER A 52 -1.20 9.26 9.50
C SER A 52 -0.59 8.82 10.83
N LEU A 53 -0.66 7.52 11.15
CA LEU A 53 -0.28 6.95 12.44
C LEU A 53 1.13 6.37 12.50
N ILE A 54 1.74 6.06 11.35
CA ILE A 54 3.11 5.53 11.31
C ILE A 54 4.10 6.57 11.82
N HIS A 55 5.05 6.13 12.64
CA HIS A 55 6.20 6.96 12.99
C HIS A 55 7.31 6.73 11.97
N ILE A 56 7.75 7.84 11.37
CA ILE A 56 8.89 7.91 10.47
C ILE A 56 9.71 9.07 11.01
N TYR A 57 10.98 8.79 11.35
CA TYR A 57 11.90 9.72 11.98
C TYR A 57 12.09 11.01 11.15
N VAL A 58 12.18 10.86 9.83
CA VAL A 58 12.41 11.95 8.90
C VAL A 58 11.08 12.56 8.48
N ALA A 59 10.68 13.66 9.11
CA ALA A 59 9.40 14.32 8.85
C ALA A 59 9.16 14.70 7.37
N PRO A 60 10.16 15.20 6.60
CA PRO A 60 9.99 15.44 5.17
C PRO A 60 9.60 14.18 4.38
N ILE A 61 10.20 13.02 4.72
CA ILE A 61 9.88 11.74 4.07
C ILE A 61 8.43 11.34 4.40
N LYS A 62 8.03 11.44 5.68
CA LYS A 62 6.64 11.15 6.08
C LYS A 62 5.65 11.99 5.29
N ARG A 63 5.89 13.31 5.18
CA ARG A 63 5.02 14.24 4.46
C ARG A 63 4.99 13.94 2.95
N ALA A 64 6.13 13.57 2.36
CA ALA A 64 6.18 13.16 0.96
C ALA A 64 5.32 11.90 0.71
N LEU A 65 5.39 10.89 1.58
CA LEU A 65 4.54 9.70 1.45
C LEU A 65 3.05 10.02 1.63
N GLN A 66 2.71 10.91 2.57
CA GLN A 66 1.34 11.39 2.75
C GLN A 66 0.82 12.14 1.53
N ALA A 67 1.66 13.00 0.93
CA ALA A 67 1.32 13.71 -0.30
C ALA A 67 1.13 12.74 -1.47
N LEU A 68 2.01 11.76 -1.63
CA LEU A 68 1.89 10.71 -2.65
C LEU A 68 0.59 9.91 -2.48
N ALA A 69 0.26 9.51 -1.24
CA ALA A 69 -1.00 8.82 -0.95
C ALA A 69 -2.22 9.70 -1.26
N ALA A 70 -2.18 10.99 -0.91
CA ALA A 70 -3.26 11.93 -1.19
C ALA A 70 -3.46 12.15 -2.70
N VAL A 71 -2.36 12.35 -3.46
CA VAL A 71 -2.40 12.49 -4.92
C VAL A 71 -2.95 11.22 -5.55
N GLY A 72 -2.49 10.04 -5.11
CA GLY A 72 -3.00 8.77 -5.63
C GLY A 72 -4.47 8.53 -5.29
N ALA A 73 -4.94 8.96 -4.11
CA ALA A 73 -6.35 8.90 -3.74
C ALA A 73 -7.22 9.82 -4.61
N VAL A 74 -6.77 11.06 -4.86
CA VAL A 74 -7.45 11.99 -5.77
C VAL A 74 -7.46 11.43 -7.20
N GLY A 75 -6.35 10.85 -7.66
CA GLY A 75 -6.26 10.20 -8.95
C GLY A 75 -7.20 9.02 -9.08
N ALA A 76 -7.29 8.16 -8.07
CA ALA A 76 -8.25 7.05 -8.03
C ALA A 76 -9.70 7.53 -8.08
N ALA A 77 -10.04 8.57 -7.32
CA ALA A 77 -11.36 9.18 -7.37
C ALA A 77 -11.66 9.77 -8.75
N TRP A 78 -10.70 10.49 -9.35
CA TRP A 78 -10.85 11.05 -10.69
C TRP A 78 -11.07 9.97 -11.75
N VAL A 79 -10.31 8.86 -11.71
CA VAL A 79 -10.50 7.73 -12.61
C VAL A 79 -11.88 7.11 -12.43
N GLY A 80 -12.27 6.78 -11.18
CA GLY A 80 -13.58 6.18 -10.90
C GLY A 80 -14.77 7.06 -11.31
N LEU A 81 -14.64 8.38 -11.16
CA LEU A 81 -15.68 9.34 -11.54
C LEU A 81 -15.76 9.60 -13.05
N THR A 82 -14.67 9.42 -13.79
CA THR A 82 -14.62 9.78 -15.23
C THR A 82 -14.75 8.58 -16.16
N GLN A 83 -14.33 7.38 -15.73
CA GLN A 83 -14.31 6.19 -16.59
C GLN A 83 -15.55 5.31 -16.43
N GLY A 84 -16.37 5.54 -15.40
CA GLY A 84 -17.69 4.92 -15.25
C GLY A 84 -17.70 3.41 -14.96
N GLY A 85 -16.54 2.79 -14.77
CA GLY A 85 -16.37 1.40 -14.37
C GLY A 85 -15.55 1.25 -13.08
N PRO A 86 -15.48 0.03 -12.52
CA PRO A 86 -14.69 -0.23 -11.33
C PRO A 86 -13.24 0.19 -11.50
N LEU A 87 -12.62 0.71 -10.44
CA LEU A 87 -11.27 1.27 -10.53
C LEU A 87 -10.27 0.24 -11.07
N LEU A 88 -10.25 -0.97 -10.51
CA LEU A 88 -9.27 -1.99 -10.88
C LEU A 88 -9.41 -2.44 -12.33
N GLN A 89 -10.65 -2.73 -12.76
CA GLN A 89 -10.94 -3.09 -14.15
C GLN A 89 -10.56 -1.98 -15.13
N THR A 90 -10.76 -0.72 -14.74
CA THR A 90 -10.35 0.44 -15.54
C THR A 90 -8.84 0.48 -15.71
N LEU A 91 -8.07 0.24 -14.64
CA LEU A 91 -6.62 0.19 -14.70
C LEU A 91 -6.15 -0.96 -15.61
N GLU A 92 -6.74 -2.14 -15.49
CA GLU A 92 -6.41 -3.30 -16.32
C GLU A 92 -6.58 -3.04 -17.82
N LEU A 93 -7.72 -2.42 -18.19
CA LEU A 93 -8.04 -2.12 -19.59
C LEU A 93 -7.24 -0.93 -20.13
N HIS A 94 -6.88 0.01 -19.26
CA HIS A 94 -6.23 1.26 -19.64
C HIS A 94 -5.06 1.58 -18.69
N PRO A 95 -3.89 0.92 -18.88
CA PRO A 95 -2.75 1.02 -17.97
C PRO A 95 -2.24 2.45 -17.74
N ILE A 96 -2.49 3.37 -18.67
CA ILE A 96 -2.10 4.78 -18.56
C ILE A 96 -2.70 5.48 -17.33
N TYR A 97 -3.91 5.06 -16.88
CA TYR A 97 -4.53 5.60 -15.67
C TYR A 97 -3.78 5.21 -14.40
N LEU A 98 -2.87 4.25 -14.47
CA LEU A 98 -1.96 3.95 -13.36
C LEU A 98 -1.06 5.13 -13.02
N LEU A 99 -0.82 6.09 -13.93
CA LEU A 99 -0.10 7.33 -13.59
C LEU A 99 -0.88 8.20 -12.59
N ALA A 100 -2.21 8.10 -12.57
CA ALA A 100 -3.05 8.84 -11.62
C ALA A 100 -3.08 8.17 -10.24
N VAL A 101 -3.12 6.83 -10.19
CA VAL A 101 -3.26 6.05 -8.94
C VAL A 101 -1.89 5.63 -8.36
N GLY A 102 -0.89 5.48 -9.22
CA GLY A 102 0.47 5.05 -8.91
C GLY A 102 1.18 5.79 -7.78
N PRO A 103 0.94 7.10 -7.55
CA PRO A 103 1.44 7.77 -6.35
C PRO A 103 1.03 7.08 -5.03
N ALA A 104 -0.17 6.48 -4.93
CA ALA A 104 -0.55 5.70 -3.76
C ALA A 104 0.28 4.41 -3.63
N ALA A 105 0.57 3.74 -4.75
CA ALA A 105 1.46 2.58 -4.77
C ALA A 105 2.90 2.95 -4.37
N ALA A 106 3.39 4.11 -4.80
CA ALA A 106 4.69 4.65 -4.37
C ALA A 106 4.70 4.96 -2.86
N ALA A 107 3.62 5.51 -2.31
CA ALA A 107 3.48 5.73 -0.88
C ALA A 107 3.50 4.43 -0.08
N LEU A 108 2.77 3.39 -0.53
CA LEU A 108 2.79 2.05 0.06
C LEU A 108 4.19 1.42 -0.03
N THR A 109 4.87 1.57 -1.17
CA THR A 109 6.27 1.14 -1.33
C THR A 109 7.17 1.79 -0.29
N GLY A 110 6.97 3.08 0.01
CA GLY A 110 7.70 3.78 1.07
C GLY A 110 7.43 3.23 2.48
N VAL A 111 6.20 2.80 2.77
CA VAL A 111 5.86 2.10 4.02
C VAL A 111 6.62 0.77 4.11
N CYS A 112 6.62 -0.01 3.03
CA CYS A 112 7.35 -1.29 2.96
C CYS A 112 8.87 -1.07 3.05
N PHE A 113 9.41 -0.03 2.42
CA PHE A 113 10.82 0.35 2.48
C PHE A 113 11.28 0.60 3.93
N LYS A 114 10.49 1.37 4.70
CA LYS A 114 10.79 1.63 6.13
C LYS A 114 10.88 0.31 6.90
N GLU A 115 9.96 -0.61 6.69
CA GLU A 115 9.95 -1.88 7.42
C GLU A 115 11.03 -2.86 6.95
N ALA A 116 11.34 -2.86 5.65
CA ALA A 116 12.39 -3.68 5.07
C ALA A 116 13.77 -3.27 5.59
N LEU A 117 14.10 -1.98 5.51
CA LEU A 117 15.44 -1.49 5.83
C LEU A 117 15.64 -1.20 7.33
N CYS A 118 14.63 -0.71 8.04
CA CYS A 118 14.78 -0.40 9.46
C CYS A 118 14.64 -1.63 10.36
N TYR A 119 13.83 -2.63 9.98
CA TYR A 119 13.53 -3.79 10.82
C TYR A 119 13.86 -5.14 10.18
N GLY A 120 14.50 -5.15 9.01
CA GLY A 120 14.95 -6.37 8.34
C GLY A 120 13.83 -7.34 7.98
N LYS A 121 12.61 -6.83 7.73
CA LYS A 121 11.45 -7.68 7.42
C LYS A 121 11.54 -8.15 5.96
N ALA A 122 11.80 -9.44 5.77
CA ALA A 122 11.93 -10.04 4.44
C ALA A 122 10.66 -9.86 3.60
N GLU A 123 9.48 -9.99 4.22
CA GLU A 123 8.21 -9.79 3.54
C GLU A 123 8.04 -8.36 3.03
N ALA A 124 8.52 -7.37 3.78
CA ALA A 124 8.48 -5.97 3.37
C ALA A 124 9.51 -5.69 2.27
N ALA A 125 10.66 -6.38 2.25
CA ALA A 125 11.65 -6.27 1.17
C ALA A 125 11.10 -6.81 -0.16
N VAL A 126 10.36 -7.92 -0.12
CA VAL A 126 9.65 -8.44 -1.31
C VAL A 126 8.63 -7.42 -1.80
N LEU A 127 7.83 -6.81 -0.92
CA LEU A 127 6.85 -5.79 -1.30
C LEU A 127 7.49 -4.52 -1.84
N MET A 128 8.60 -4.07 -1.24
CA MET A 128 9.34 -2.89 -1.65
C MET A 128 9.77 -2.96 -3.13
N LEU A 129 10.10 -4.14 -3.63
CA LEU A 129 10.44 -4.35 -5.05
C LEU A 129 9.23 -4.80 -5.87
N GLY A 130 8.38 -5.64 -5.30
CA GLY A 130 7.23 -6.24 -5.98
C GLY A 130 6.18 -5.20 -6.39
N ILE A 131 5.88 -4.21 -5.54
CA ILE A 131 4.89 -3.18 -5.86
C ILE A 131 5.34 -2.33 -7.07
N PRO A 132 6.56 -1.75 -7.10
CA PRO A 132 7.03 -1.04 -8.28
C PRO A 132 7.12 -1.92 -9.53
N VAL A 133 7.60 -3.16 -9.40
CA VAL A 133 7.69 -4.09 -10.54
C VAL A 133 6.32 -4.38 -11.12
N LEU A 134 5.31 -4.65 -10.29
CA LEU A 134 3.93 -4.86 -10.73
C LEU A 134 3.38 -3.62 -11.44
N CYS A 135 3.49 -2.45 -10.81
CA CYS A 135 2.93 -1.22 -11.36
C CYS A 135 3.61 -0.80 -12.67
N LEU A 136 4.94 -0.78 -12.70
CA LEU A 136 5.68 -0.40 -13.91
C LEU A 136 5.55 -1.46 -14.99
N GLY A 137 5.54 -2.74 -14.60
CA GLY A 137 5.35 -3.86 -15.51
C GLY A 137 4.00 -3.81 -16.22
N HIS A 138 2.93 -3.49 -15.48
CA HIS A 138 1.60 -3.27 -16.04
C HIS A 138 1.56 -2.03 -16.95
N LEU A 139 2.09 -0.89 -16.49
CA LEU A 139 2.11 0.37 -17.26
C LEU A 139 2.87 0.25 -18.59
N THR A 140 3.97 -0.51 -18.59
CA THR A 140 4.85 -0.67 -19.77
C THR A 140 4.47 -1.86 -20.64
N GLY A 141 3.59 -2.75 -20.17
CA GLY A 141 3.28 -4.02 -20.82
C GLY A 141 4.42 -5.05 -20.79
N LEU A 142 5.44 -4.86 -19.93
CA LEU A 142 6.60 -5.77 -19.83
C LEU A 142 6.24 -7.10 -19.16
N LEU A 143 5.17 -7.16 -18.38
CA LEU A 143 4.70 -8.38 -17.69
C LEU A 143 3.73 -9.18 -18.57
N ALA A 144 4.24 -9.80 -19.64
CA ALA A 144 3.43 -10.63 -20.53
C ALA A 144 3.15 -12.05 -19.99
N GLY A 145 2.18 -12.75 -20.57
CA GLY A 145 2.01 -14.20 -20.42
C GLY A 145 1.63 -14.68 -19.02
N GLY A 146 0.85 -13.90 -18.27
CA GLY A 146 0.41 -14.24 -16.90
C GLY A 146 1.39 -13.84 -15.79
N LEU A 147 2.56 -13.29 -16.13
CA LEU A 147 3.50 -12.76 -15.15
C LEU A 147 2.92 -11.60 -14.34
N GLU A 148 2.04 -10.81 -14.93
CA GLU A 148 1.35 -9.72 -14.23
C GLU A 148 0.45 -10.25 -13.12
N LEU A 149 -0.38 -11.26 -13.43
CA LEU A 149 -1.26 -11.90 -12.45
C LEU A 149 -0.43 -12.55 -11.34
N ALA A 150 0.64 -13.28 -11.69
CA ALA A 150 1.54 -13.86 -10.71
C ALA A 150 2.19 -12.80 -9.81
N ALA A 151 2.61 -11.66 -10.37
CA ALA A 151 3.16 -10.56 -9.60
C ALA A 151 2.12 -9.92 -8.67
N ALA A 152 0.87 -9.76 -9.14
CA ALA A 152 -0.25 -9.27 -8.33
C ALA A 152 -0.55 -10.19 -7.15
N ASP A 153 -0.57 -11.50 -7.37
CA ASP A 153 -0.77 -12.51 -6.33
C ASP A 153 0.35 -12.51 -5.29
N ILE A 154 1.60 -12.46 -5.76
CA ILE A 154 2.77 -12.35 -4.87
C ILE A 154 2.65 -11.10 -4.01
N VAL A 155 2.33 -9.94 -4.58
CA VAL A 155 2.14 -8.69 -3.84
C VAL A 155 0.99 -8.82 -2.83
N ALA A 156 -0.15 -9.39 -3.21
CA ALA A 156 -1.30 -9.55 -2.33
C ALA A 156 -1.00 -10.50 -1.14
N ILE A 157 -0.39 -11.66 -1.41
CA ILE A 157 0.01 -12.63 -0.39
C ILE A 157 0.99 -12.00 0.59
N PHE A 158 2.02 -11.33 0.08
CA PHE A 158 3.02 -10.70 0.93
C PHE A 158 2.46 -9.50 1.71
N LEU A 159 1.48 -8.76 1.17
CA LEU A 159 0.77 -7.71 1.91
C LEU A 159 -0.01 -8.30 3.10
N VAL A 160 -0.67 -9.44 2.91
CA VAL A 160 -1.35 -10.15 4.00
C VAL A 160 -0.35 -10.65 5.03
N LEU A 161 0.75 -11.26 4.61
CA LEU A 161 1.82 -11.69 5.53
C LEU A 161 2.42 -10.53 6.31
N PHE A 162 2.70 -9.42 5.63
CA PHE A 162 3.21 -8.19 6.24
C PHE A 162 2.25 -7.62 7.27
N ALA A 163 0.96 -7.49 6.93
CA ALA A 163 -0.07 -7.02 7.84
C ALA A 163 -0.27 -7.96 9.04
N ALA A 164 -0.30 -9.27 8.82
CA ALA A 164 -0.45 -10.26 9.89
C ALA A 164 0.72 -10.22 10.88
N ARG A 165 1.96 -10.15 10.38
CA ARG A 165 3.17 -10.12 11.22
C ARG A 165 3.27 -8.87 12.09
N LYS A 166 2.65 -7.76 11.67
CA LYS A 166 2.52 -6.57 12.53
C LYS A 166 1.83 -6.85 13.84
N TRP A 167 0.90 -7.80 13.91
CA TRP A 167 0.20 -8.13 15.15
C TRP A 167 1.07 -8.89 16.15
N THR A 168 2.09 -9.62 15.66
CA THR A 168 3.07 -10.32 16.49
C THR A 168 4.31 -9.47 16.84
N GLN A 169 4.51 -8.35 16.16
CA GLN A 169 5.64 -7.45 16.37
C GLN A 169 5.45 -6.57 17.62
N PRO A 170 6.53 -6.22 18.36
CA PRO A 170 6.48 -5.23 19.42
C PRO A 170 5.87 -3.90 18.95
N VAL A 171 5.02 -3.28 19.78
CA VAL A 171 4.39 -1.99 19.45
C VAL A 171 5.43 -0.85 19.39
N SER A 172 6.52 -0.98 20.15
CA SER A 172 7.67 -0.06 20.10
C SER A 172 8.20 0.12 18.68
N ASP A 173 8.20 -0.95 17.88
CA ASP A 173 8.79 -0.93 16.54
C ASP A 173 7.88 -0.21 15.52
N ASP A 174 6.57 -0.16 15.77
CA ASP A 174 5.67 0.65 14.94
C ASP A 174 5.85 2.14 15.20
N VAL A 175 6.24 2.48 16.44
CA VAL A 175 6.43 3.85 16.94
C VAL A 175 7.87 4.34 16.77
N GLY A 176 8.86 3.45 16.60
CA GLY A 176 10.27 3.80 16.61
C GLY A 176 10.79 4.14 18.01
N ASP A 177 12.11 4.06 18.19
CA ASP A 177 12.77 4.47 19.44
C ASP A 177 12.60 5.98 19.63
N LYS A 178 12.04 6.44 20.76
CA LYS A 178 11.89 7.88 21.05
C LYS A 178 13.00 8.43 21.94
N SER A 179 13.90 7.57 22.43
CA SER A 179 14.92 7.93 23.41
C SER A 179 15.89 9.00 22.89
N VAL A 180 16.19 9.00 21.59
CA VAL A 180 17.02 10.03 20.95
C VAL A 180 16.36 11.40 21.00
N PHE A 181 15.05 11.50 20.78
CA PHE A 181 14.33 12.77 20.89
C PHE A 181 14.23 13.25 22.34
N GLU A 182 14.03 12.33 23.29
CA GLU A 182 14.08 12.68 24.72
C GLU A 182 15.47 13.16 25.14
N TYR A 183 16.52 12.57 24.59
CA TYR A 183 17.90 13.01 24.80
C TYR A 183 18.16 14.40 24.21
N LEU A 184 17.78 14.63 22.94
CA LEU A 184 17.95 15.92 22.26
C LEU A 184 17.10 17.03 22.89
N ALA A 185 15.86 16.72 23.31
CA ALA A 185 15.01 17.66 24.03
C ALA A 185 15.62 18.07 25.38
N LYS A 186 16.31 17.16 26.07
CA LYS A 186 17.07 17.47 27.29
C LYS A 186 18.32 18.32 27.02
N GLN A 187 18.83 18.34 25.78
CA GLN A 187 19.97 19.17 25.36
C GLN A 187 19.58 20.55 24.85
N GLY A 188 18.29 20.84 24.66
CA GLY A 188 17.81 22.13 24.14
C GLY A 188 17.74 22.23 22.62
N ASP A 189 18.16 21.20 21.88
CA ASP A 189 18.13 21.13 20.41
C ASP A 189 16.80 20.61 19.85
N GLY A 190 15.82 20.32 20.69
CA GLY A 190 14.54 19.70 20.31
C GLY A 190 13.60 20.55 19.44
N ALA A 191 13.97 21.78 19.09
CA ALA A 191 13.13 22.72 18.35
C ALA A 191 13.35 22.72 16.82
N GLU A 192 14.37 22.03 16.29
CA GLU A 192 14.77 22.11 14.88
C GLU A 192 14.57 20.82 14.03
N LEU A 193 13.83 19.82 14.52
CA LEU A 193 13.51 18.58 13.78
C LEU A 193 12.00 18.35 13.62
#